data_AF-A0A1H2YG53-F1
#
_entry.id   AF-A0A1H2YG53-F1
#
_cell.length_a   1.000
_cell.length_b   1.000
_cell.length_c   1.000
_cell.angle_alpha   90.00
_cell.angle_beta   90.00
_cell.angle_gamma   90.00
#
_symmetry.space_group_name_H-M   'P 1'
#
loop_
_entity.id
_entity.type
_entity.pdbx_description
1 polymer ?
#
loop_
_entity_poly.entity_id
_entity_poly.type
_entity_poly.pdbx_seq_one_letter_code
_entity_poly.pdbx_strand_id
1 'polypeptide(L)'
;MEYWDIYDSSKQATGRKMVRNDWHMKPGDYHLTVLALIRDAAGRILITQRKGDKEWAPLKWEIPGGGVRAGETSQEAVLREVAEETGLHFTPEQGRCIHTYRSDSPAEQNNYFVDIYEFRGNFMPEQVKIQEDEVESFRLATPGEIRQLGKQDDFLHFQRIEGLLTMDIKKITIAGAGTMGYSMADIFAQNGYEVTLWNHRQPTLDKAKTKISPAAAEKITFTTSLDAFRGRDLIVESIAENLDIKLDFYRQMSLLADPETIIATNTSGLSINKLAEAVTGPERFLGMHWFNPPTLIPLIEIIKNAKTRPDVARTIYDLSLAIGKKPALVEKDVPGFAANRIQLAVLREALALVRDGVVSVEGADAVMKYGLGFRWACLGPLETVDFGGLDVFYHISEYLMPDLEDSHAVPELLAKKFQAGEYGVKTGKGFYDYAGDKAREATAARDKKLQAVYDALYGEKK
;
A
#
# COMPACT_ATOMS: atom_id res chain seq x y z
N MET A 1 -14.06 19.29 -38.73
CA MET A 1 -13.50 20.17 -37.66
C MET A 1 -13.85 19.49 -36.35
N GLU A 2 -12.84 19.03 -35.61
CA GLU A 2 -13.03 18.27 -34.37
C GLU A 2 -13.20 19.25 -33.19
N TYR A 3 -14.11 18.94 -32.27
CA TYR A 3 -14.41 19.76 -31.11
C TYR A 3 -14.17 18.97 -29.82
N TRP A 4 -13.70 19.66 -28.78
CA TRP A 4 -13.54 19.12 -27.42
C TRP A 4 -14.43 19.89 -26.43
N ASP A 5 -14.94 19.22 -25.41
CA ASP A 5 -15.71 19.87 -24.34
C ASP A 5 -14.78 20.61 -23.37
N ILE A 6 -15.25 21.75 -22.87
CA ILE A 6 -14.57 22.55 -21.85
C ILE A 6 -15.08 22.20 -20.46
N TYR A 7 -14.17 21.89 -19.55
CA TYR A 7 -14.37 21.57 -18.15
C TYR A 7 -13.94 22.72 -17.23
N ASP A 8 -14.54 22.81 -16.06
CA ASP A 8 -14.09 23.70 -14.99
C ASP A 8 -12.99 23.06 -14.11
N SER A 9 -12.48 23.81 -13.12
CA SER A 9 -11.42 23.35 -12.20
C SER A 9 -11.80 22.15 -11.33
N SER A 10 -13.10 21.83 -11.25
CA SER A 10 -13.68 20.69 -10.53
C SER A 10 -13.99 19.51 -11.47
N LYS A 11 -13.50 19.58 -12.72
CA LYS A 11 -13.70 18.58 -13.78
C LYS A 11 -15.19 18.38 -14.12
N GLN A 12 -16.00 19.44 -14.03
CA GLN A 12 -17.40 19.42 -14.50
C GLN A 12 -17.49 20.05 -15.89
N ALA A 13 -18.22 19.40 -16.80
CA ALA A 13 -18.41 19.92 -18.16
C ALA A 13 -19.23 21.22 -18.12
N THR A 14 -18.74 22.26 -18.78
CA THR A 14 -19.35 23.61 -18.77
C THR A 14 -20.41 23.80 -19.86
N GLY A 15 -20.56 22.84 -20.77
CA GLY A 15 -21.41 22.93 -21.97
C GLY A 15 -20.80 23.75 -23.11
N ARG A 16 -19.64 24.40 -22.89
CA ARG A 16 -18.87 25.05 -23.96
C ARG A 16 -17.95 24.06 -24.66
N LYS A 17 -17.60 24.38 -25.90
CA LYS A 17 -16.73 23.58 -26.76
C LYS A 17 -15.59 24.43 -27.31
N MET A 18 -14.47 23.79 -27.59
CA MET A 18 -13.35 24.38 -28.33
C MET A 18 -13.06 23.57 -29.59
N VAL A 19 -12.50 24.21 -30.61
CA VAL A 19 -11.93 23.49 -31.76
C VAL A 19 -10.61 22.85 -31.31
N ARG A 20 -10.34 21.62 -31.74
CA ARG A 20 -9.07 20.94 -31.45
C ARG A 20 -7.88 21.81 -31.86
N ASN A 21 -6.90 21.95 -30.96
CA ASN A 21 -5.70 22.79 -31.11
C ASN A 21 -5.95 24.30 -31.24
N ASP A 22 -7.18 24.77 -31.00
CA ASP A 22 -7.53 26.19 -30.97
C ASP A 22 -7.53 26.69 -29.52
N TRP A 23 -6.34 26.95 -28.97
CA TRP A 23 -6.05 27.16 -27.53
C TRP A 23 -6.62 28.46 -26.91
N HIS A 24 -7.74 28.98 -27.40
CA HIS A 24 -8.43 30.17 -26.87
C HIS A 24 -9.29 29.84 -25.62
N MET A 25 -8.76 29.06 -24.70
CA MET A 25 -9.41 28.69 -23.43
C MET A 25 -9.35 29.84 -22.42
N LYS A 26 -10.42 30.06 -21.66
CA LYS A 26 -10.42 31.09 -20.60
C LYS A 26 -9.57 30.62 -19.41
N PRO A 27 -9.07 31.54 -18.56
CA PRO A 27 -8.48 31.15 -17.28
C PRO A 27 -9.43 30.26 -16.47
N GLY A 28 -8.94 29.09 -16.05
CA GLY A 28 -9.74 28.09 -15.34
C GLY A 28 -10.55 27.13 -16.24
N ASP A 29 -10.46 27.26 -17.56
CA ASP A 29 -10.96 26.26 -18.51
C ASP A 29 -9.94 25.14 -18.69
N TYR A 30 -10.44 23.92 -18.81
CA TYR A 30 -9.68 22.71 -19.05
C TYR A 30 -10.29 21.92 -20.21
N HIS A 31 -9.49 21.19 -20.98
CA HIS A 31 -9.97 20.08 -21.78
C HIS A 31 -9.64 18.74 -21.09
N LEU A 32 -10.14 17.64 -21.64
CA LEU A 32 -9.91 16.30 -21.10
C LEU A 32 -9.19 15.44 -22.12
N THR A 33 -8.18 14.73 -21.63
CA THR A 33 -7.46 13.69 -22.38
C THR A 33 -7.54 12.38 -21.61
N VAL A 34 -7.28 11.28 -22.31
CA VAL A 34 -7.31 9.93 -21.76
C VAL A 34 -6.04 9.20 -22.13
N LEU A 35 -5.57 8.33 -21.24
CA LEU A 35 -4.45 7.43 -21.49
C LEU A 35 -4.82 6.00 -21.09
N ALA A 36 -4.30 5.02 -21.82
CA ALA A 36 -4.57 3.60 -21.60
C ALA A 36 -3.31 2.86 -21.15
N LEU A 37 -3.27 2.46 -19.88
CA LEU A 37 -2.25 1.56 -19.35
C LEU A 37 -2.69 0.12 -19.63
N ILE A 38 -2.24 -0.44 -20.75
CA ILE A 38 -2.64 -1.77 -21.22
C ILE A 38 -1.57 -2.79 -20.84
N ARG A 39 -1.95 -3.80 -20.04
CA ARG A 39 -1.07 -4.89 -19.60
C ARG A 39 -1.39 -6.21 -20.27
N ASP A 40 -0.35 -6.94 -20.66
CA ASP A 40 -0.47 -8.32 -21.12
C ASP A 40 -0.50 -9.33 -19.95
N ALA A 41 -0.63 -10.62 -20.28
CA ALA A 41 -0.65 -11.72 -19.30
C ALA A 41 0.65 -11.84 -18.47
N ALA A 42 1.77 -11.33 -19.00
CA ALA A 42 3.07 -11.31 -18.35
C ALA A 42 3.30 -10.02 -17.54
N GLY A 43 2.33 -9.10 -17.52
CA GLY A 43 2.41 -7.82 -16.82
C GLY A 43 3.23 -6.74 -17.55
N ARG A 44 3.66 -7.00 -18.80
CA ARG A 44 4.29 -6.00 -19.67
C ARG A 44 3.24 -5.01 -20.14
N ILE A 45 3.67 -3.77 -20.37
CA ILE A 45 2.82 -2.65 -20.74
C ILE A 45 3.03 -2.33 -22.23
N LEU A 46 1.93 -2.17 -22.96
CA LEU A 46 1.97 -1.68 -24.34
C LEU A 46 2.29 -0.19 -24.34
N ILE A 47 3.39 0.16 -25.02
CA ILE A 47 3.82 1.55 -25.23
C ILE A 47 3.96 1.82 -26.73
N THR A 48 3.59 3.02 -27.13
CA THR A 48 3.67 3.52 -28.51
C THR A 48 4.74 4.60 -28.60
N GLN A 49 5.38 4.69 -29.76
CA GLN A 49 6.35 5.72 -30.06
C GLN A 49 5.71 6.77 -30.96
N ARG A 50 5.84 8.03 -30.61
CA ARG A 50 5.30 9.13 -31.38
C ARG A 50 5.97 9.25 -32.75
N LYS A 51 5.18 9.61 -33.76
CA LYS A 51 5.69 9.98 -35.08
C LYS A 51 6.79 11.05 -35.01
N GLY A 52 7.79 10.91 -35.88
CA GLY A 52 8.96 11.78 -35.92
C GLY A 52 8.69 13.19 -36.47
N ASP A 53 7.56 13.38 -37.15
CA ASP A 53 7.13 14.66 -37.73
C ASP A 53 6.18 15.47 -36.81
N LYS A 54 5.85 14.95 -35.61
CA LYS A 54 5.05 15.71 -34.63
C LYS A 54 5.84 16.92 -34.10
N GLU A 55 5.20 18.08 -34.08
CA GLU A 55 5.79 19.34 -33.58
C GLU A 55 6.21 19.25 -32.11
N TRP A 56 5.48 18.50 -31.30
CA TRP A 56 5.74 18.33 -29.87
C TRP A 56 6.09 16.88 -29.54
N ALA A 57 7.25 16.73 -28.89
CA ALA A 57 7.82 15.46 -28.43
C ALA A 57 7.88 14.36 -29.53
N PRO A 58 8.51 14.63 -30.69
CA PRO A 58 8.70 13.62 -31.73
C PRO A 58 9.53 12.46 -31.20
N LEU A 59 9.21 11.23 -31.63
CA LEU A 59 9.92 9.99 -31.28
C LEU A 59 9.94 9.59 -29.80
N LYS A 60 9.36 10.38 -28.88
CA LYS A 60 9.22 9.98 -27.47
C LYS A 60 8.24 8.81 -27.32
N TRP A 61 8.47 7.99 -26.32
CA TRP A 61 7.55 6.90 -25.95
C TRP A 61 6.41 7.42 -25.06
N GLU A 62 5.23 6.81 -25.20
CA GLU A 62 4.09 7.05 -24.33
C GLU A 62 3.21 5.79 -24.18
N ILE A 63 2.22 5.87 -23.29
CA ILE A 63 1.10 4.93 -23.31
C ILE A 63 0.03 5.48 -24.27
N PRO A 64 -0.72 4.62 -24.99
CA PRO A 64 -1.71 5.07 -25.98
C PRO A 64 -2.76 6.00 -25.39
N GLY A 65 -3.24 6.97 -26.17
CA GLY A 65 -4.31 7.86 -25.74
C GLY A 65 -4.36 9.21 -26.44
N GLY A 66 -5.45 9.93 -26.24
CA GLY A 66 -5.72 11.17 -26.95
C GLY A 66 -6.77 12.05 -26.30
N GLY A 67 -7.30 12.99 -27.08
CA GLY A 67 -8.28 13.97 -26.62
C GLY A 67 -9.69 13.40 -26.55
N VAL A 68 -10.48 13.83 -25.57
CA VAL A 68 -11.89 13.47 -25.47
C VAL A 68 -12.72 14.37 -26.39
N ARG A 69 -13.44 13.76 -27.33
CA ARG A 69 -14.27 14.50 -28.30
C ARG A 69 -15.51 15.08 -27.61
N ALA A 70 -16.03 16.18 -28.12
CA ALA A 70 -17.20 16.83 -27.53
C ALA A 70 -18.43 15.89 -27.57
N GLY A 71 -19.05 15.67 -26.41
CA GLY A 71 -20.15 14.73 -26.22
C GLY A 71 -19.73 13.28 -25.96
N GLU A 72 -18.43 13.00 -25.95
CA GLU A 72 -17.85 11.68 -25.61
C GLU A 72 -17.52 11.63 -24.11
N THR A 73 -17.79 10.50 -23.45
CA THR A 73 -17.30 10.25 -22.10
C THR A 73 -15.82 9.86 -22.11
N SER A 74 -15.10 10.02 -21.00
CA SER A 74 -13.70 9.58 -20.96
C SER A 74 -13.52 8.07 -21.16
N GLN A 75 -14.50 7.25 -20.77
CA GLN A 75 -14.46 5.81 -21.03
C GLN A 75 -14.66 5.47 -22.52
N GLU A 76 -15.56 6.16 -23.21
CA GLU A 76 -15.73 5.99 -24.67
C GLU A 76 -14.48 6.45 -25.43
N ALA A 77 -13.92 7.60 -25.02
CA ALA A 77 -12.71 8.14 -25.62
C ALA A 77 -11.54 7.18 -25.50
N VAL A 78 -11.27 6.62 -24.31
CA VAL A 78 -10.11 5.74 -24.17
C VAL A 78 -10.26 4.45 -24.97
N LEU A 79 -11.47 3.90 -25.08
CA LEU A 79 -11.73 2.72 -25.92
C LEU A 79 -11.51 3.02 -27.40
N ARG A 80 -11.93 4.21 -27.85
CA ARG A 80 -11.70 4.69 -29.21
C ARG A 80 -10.22 4.90 -29.49
N GLU A 81 -9.52 5.66 -28.66
CA GLU A 81 -8.09 5.97 -28.84
C GLU A 81 -7.25 4.69 -28.89
N VAL A 82 -7.53 3.71 -28.02
CA VAL A 82 -6.85 2.41 -28.06
C VAL A 82 -7.14 1.65 -29.36
N ALA A 83 -8.39 1.66 -29.82
CA ALA A 83 -8.75 1.01 -31.07
C ALA A 83 -8.13 1.69 -32.29
N GLU A 84 -8.09 3.03 -32.31
CA GLU A 84 -7.49 3.85 -33.37
C GLU A 84 -5.96 3.65 -33.39
N GLU A 85 -5.27 3.85 -32.27
CA GLU A 85 -3.80 3.81 -32.22
C GLU A 85 -3.20 2.40 -32.28
N THR A 86 -3.86 1.40 -31.71
CA THR A 86 -3.25 0.07 -31.51
C THR A 86 -4.04 -1.07 -32.16
N GLY A 87 -5.23 -0.82 -32.70
CA GLY A 87 -6.11 -1.84 -33.26
C GLY A 87 -6.68 -2.84 -32.23
N LEU A 88 -6.49 -2.58 -30.94
CA LEU A 88 -7.02 -3.44 -29.87
C LEU A 88 -8.42 -2.97 -29.49
N HIS A 89 -9.32 -3.92 -29.24
CA HIS A 89 -10.69 -3.62 -28.82
C HIS A 89 -10.93 -4.17 -27.43
N PHE A 90 -11.36 -3.29 -26.53
CA PHE A 90 -11.80 -3.62 -25.18
C PHE A 90 -13.26 -3.24 -25.00
N THR A 91 -13.96 -3.90 -24.08
CA THR A 91 -15.29 -3.48 -23.63
C THR A 91 -15.16 -2.50 -22.45
N PRO A 92 -16.19 -1.68 -22.18
CA PRO A 92 -16.19 -0.78 -21.02
C PRO A 92 -15.89 -1.48 -19.69
N GLU A 93 -16.38 -2.71 -19.51
CA GLU A 93 -16.19 -3.50 -18.29
C GLU A 93 -14.73 -3.96 -18.08
N GLN A 94 -13.93 -3.98 -19.15
CA GLN A 94 -12.52 -4.35 -19.09
C GLN A 94 -11.60 -3.18 -18.72
N GLY A 95 -12.10 -1.94 -18.79
CA GLY A 95 -11.35 -0.73 -18.49
C GLY A 95 -11.77 -0.10 -17.17
N ARG A 96 -10.80 0.15 -16.28
CA ARG A 96 -11.05 0.86 -15.02
C ARG A 96 -10.23 2.13 -14.97
N CYS A 97 -10.86 3.28 -14.71
CA CYS A 97 -10.14 4.51 -14.41
C CYS A 97 -9.39 4.34 -13.08
N ILE A 98 -8.06 4.36 -13.12
CA ILE A 98 -7.19 4.11 -11.98
C ILE A 98 -6.53 5.39 -11.44
N HIS A 99 -6.50 6.46 -12.24
CA HIS A 99 -5.90 7.72 -11.85
C HIS A 99 -6.45 8.87 -12.68
N THR A 100 -6.64 10.03 -12.06
CA THR A 100 -6.93 11.30 -12.74
C THR A 100 -5.96 12.34 -12.21
N TYR A 101 -5.33 13.11 -13.10
CA TYR A 101 -4.52 14.26 -12.69
C TYR A 101 -4.89 15.52 -13.48
N ARG A 102 -4.54 16.67 -12.91
CA ARG A 102 -4.73 17.99 -13.49
C ARG A 102 -3.38 18.60 -13.86
N SER A 103 -3.31 19.23 -15.02
CA SER A 103 -2.19 20.05 -15.46
C SER A 103 -2.65 21.49 -15.62
N ASP A 104 -2.01 22.39 -14.87
CA ASP A 104 -2.28 23.83 -14.88
C ASP A 104 -1.16 24.53 -15.66
N SER A 105 -1.43 24.91 -16.92
CA SER A 105 -0.50 25.63 -17.81
C SER A 105 -1.12 26.96 -18.30
N PRO A 106 -1.41 27.92 -17.40
CA PRO A 106 -2.15 29.13 -17.73
C PRO A 106 -1.41 30.04 -18.74
N ALA A 107 -0.07 30.01 -18.77
CA ALA A 107 0.73 30.76 -19.74
C ALA A 107 0.56 30.24 -21.18
N GLU A 108 0.32 28.94 -21.34
CA GLU A 108 0.14 28.26 -22.62
C GLU A 108 -1.34 28.18 -23.02
N GLN A 109 -2.25 28.63 -22.15
CA GLN A 109 -3.71 28.49 -22.30
C GLN A 109 -4.14 27.04 -22.61
N ASN A 110 -3.37 26.07 -22.10
CA ASN A 110 -3.56 24.65 -22.32
C ASN A 110 -3.64 23.91 -20.98
N ASN A 111 -4.67 24.22 -20.19
CA ASN A 111 -4.93 23.43 -18.99
C ASN A 111 -5.72 22.19 -19.38
N TYR A 112 -5.42 21.06 -18.75
CA TYR A 112 -6.10 19.82 -19.07
C TYR A 112 -6.16 18.86 -17.88
N PHE A 113 -7.16 17.99 -17.94
CA PHE A 113 -7.22 16.79 -17.13
C PHE A 113 -6.75 15.59 -17.95
N VAL A 114 -6.24 14.58 -17.25
CA VAL A 114 -5.93 13.28 -17.85
C VAL A 114 -6.58 12.20 -17.01
N ASP A 115 -7.41 11.37 -17.64
CA ASP A 115 -7.90 10.12 -17.06
C ASP A 115 -7.07 8.94 -17.56
N ILE A 116 -6.56 8.14 -16.63
CA ILE A 116 -5.77 6.95 -16.95
C ILE A 116 -6.60 5.72 -16.65
N TYR A 117 -6.86 4.91 -17.68
CA TYR A 117 -7.55 3.64 -17.57
C TYR A 117 -6.57 2.49 -17.61
N GLU A 118 -6.72 1.53 -16.70
CA GLU A 118 -6.01 0.25 -16.76
C GLU A 118 -6.85 -0.77 -17.54
N PHE A 119 -6.20 -1.45 -18.48
CA PHE A 119 -6.73 -2.62 -19.16
C PHE A 119 -5.79 -3.80 -18.92
N ARG A 120 -6.36 -4.99 -18.69
CA ARG A 120 -5.61 -6.24 -18.64
C ARG A 120 -6.18 -7.18 -19.68
N GLY A 121 -5.35 -7.59 -20.64
CA GLY A 121 -5.78 -8.40 -21.78
C GLY A 121 -4.81 -9.52 -22.09
N ASN A 122 -5.36 -10.66 -22.50
CA ASN A 122 -4.57 -11.71 -23.16
C ASN A 122 -4.52 -11.38 -24.65
N PHE A 123 -3.60 -10.51 -25.04
CA PHE A 123 -3.29 -10.25 -26.45
C PHE A 123 -1.83 -10.57 -26.74
N MET A 124 -1.58 -10.98 -27.98
CA MET A 124 -0.23 -11.21 -28.49
C MET A 124 0.24 -9.97 -29.27
N PRO A 125 1.55 -9.69 -29.35
CA PRO A 125 2.09 -8.55 -30.08
C PRO A 125 1.59 -8.44 -31.52
N GLU A 126 1.34 -9.56 -32.20
CA GLU A 126 0.90 -9.62 -33.59
C GLU A 126 -0.55 -9.13 -33.79
N GLN A 127 -1.31 -9.02 -32.70
CA GLN A 127 -2.67 -8.47 -32.73
C GLN A 127 -2.67 -6.94 -32.66
N VAL A 128 -1.54 -6.33 -32.27
CA VAL A 128 -1.39 -4.87 -32.25
C VAL A 128 -1.15 -4.39 -33.68
N LYS A 129 -2.02 -3.51 -34.16
CA LYS A 129 -1.93 -2.87 -35.47
C LYS A 129 -1.88 -1.38 -35.27
N ILE A 130 -0.68 -0.82 -35.36
CA ILE A 130 -0.50 0.62 -35.14
C ILE A 130 -1.08 1.44 -36.29
N GLN A 131 -1.61 2.62 -35.98
CA GLN A 131 -1.96 3.61 -36.98
C GLN A 131 -0.70 4.34 -37.46
N GLU A 132 -0.25 4.01 -38.67
CA GLU A 132 1.01 4.53 -39.23
C GLU A 132 1.04 6.04 -39.46
N ASP A 133 -0.09 6.73 -39.39
CA ASP A 133 -0.15 8.20 -39.45
C ASP A 133 0.13 8.87 -38.10
N GLU A 134 0.00 8.14 -36.99
CA GLU A 134 0.08 8.71 -35.63
C GLU A 134 1.21 8.13 -34.78
N VAL A 135 1.54 6.87 -35.01
CA VAL A 135 2.48 6.07 -34.22
C VAL A 135 3.61 5.54 -35.11
N GLU A 136 4.86 5.77 -34.71
CA GLU A 136 6.06 5.32 -35.42
C GLU A 136 6.35 3.83 -35.20
N SER A 137 6.21 3.39 -33.95
CA SER A 137 6.44 2.00 -33.56
C SER A 137 5.71 1.68 -32.26
N PHE A 138 5.66 0.41 -31.88
CA PHE A 138 5.19 -0.01 -30.57
C PHE A 138 6.11 -1.09 -29.98
N ARG A 139 6.04 -1.28 -28.67
CA ARG A 139 6.59 -2.46 -28.01
C ARG A 139 5.86 -2.79 -26.71
N LEU A 140 6.00 -4.04 -26.28
CA LEU A 140 5.64 -4.46 -24.92
C LEU A 140 6.86 -4.27 -24.02
N ALA A 141 6.79 -3.32 -23.09
CA ALA A 141 7.87 -2.99 -22.17
C ALA A 141 7.52 -3.41 -20.74
N THR A 142 8.50 -3.93 -20.02
CA THR A 142 8.41 -4.12 -18.57
C THR A 142 8.35 -2.76 -17.86
N PRO A 143 7.77 -2.70 -16.64
CA PRO A 143 7.88 -1.53 -15.78
C PRO A 143 9.33 -1.01 -15.63
N GLY A 144 10.32 -1.90 -15.56
CA GLY A 144 11.74 -1.56 -15.48
C GLY A 144 12.26 -0.82 -16.71
N GLU A 145 11.91 -1.29 -17.90
CA GLU A 145 12.27 -0.63 -19.16
C GLU A 145 11.62 0.74 -19.30
N ILE A 146 10.34 0.89 -18.91
CA ILE A 146 9.66 2.19 -18.92
C ILE A 146 10.35 3.16 -17.94
N ARG A 147 10.76 2.69 -16.77
CA ARG A 147 11.56 3.52 -15.83
C ARG A 147 12.90 3.91 -16.40
N GLN A 148 13.55 3.06 -17.20
CA GLN A 148 14.80 3.42 -17.87
C GLN A 148 14.58 4.52 -18.91
N LEU A 149 13.52 4.42 -19.72
CA LEU A 149 13.13 5.48 -20.65
C LEU A 149 12.80 6.79 -19.92
N GLY A 150 12.04 6.73 -18.82
CA GLY A 150 11.72 7.89 -18.00
C GLY A 150 12.96 8.59 -17.43
N LYS A 151 13.97 7.83 -16.99
CA LYS A 151 15.27 8.39 -16.54
C LYS A 151 16.06 9.07 -17.66
N GLN A 152 15.82 8.70 -18.90
CA GLN A 152 16.44 9.28 -20.10
C GLN A 152 15.63 10.44 -20.68
N ASP A 153 14.54 10.85 -20.01
CA ASP A 153 13.54 11.79 -20.54
C ASP A 153 12.94 11.34 -21.90
N ASP A 154 12.94 10.04 -22.17
CA ASP A 154 12.44 9.46 -23.43
C ASP A 154 11.02 8.89 -23.29
N PHE A 155 10.31 9.24 -22.20
CA PHE A 155 8.95 8.79 -21.94
C PHE A 155 8.06 9.95 -21.48
N LEU A 156 6.98 10.22 -22.21
CA LEU A 156 6.05 11.29 -21.89
C LEU A 156 5.24 10.99 -20.63
N HIS A 157 5.01 12.03 -19.83
CA HIS A 157 4.23 11.96 -18.60
C HIS A 157 4.73 10.92 -17.58
N PHE A 158 6.00 10.48 -17.68
CA PHE A 158 6.55 9.43 -16.81
C PHE A 158 6.30 9.70 -15.31
N GLN A 159 6.59 10.91 -14.83
CA GLN A 159 6.37 11.30 -13.43
C GLN A 159 4.90 11.21 -12.98
N ARG A 160 3.95 11.29 -13.91
CA ARG A 160 2.50 11.17 -13.64
C ARG A 160 2.05 9.71 -13.60
N ILE A 161 2.79 8.80 -14.22
CA ILE A 161 2.41 7.39 -14.33
C ILE A 161 3.32 6.45 -13.55
N GLU A 162 4.47 6.90 -13.05
CA GLU A 162 5.45 6.02 -12.43
C GLU A 162 4.87 5.22 -11.26
N GLY A 163 3.94 5.79 -10.49
CA GLY A 163 3.25 5.08 -9.40
C GLY A 163 2.23 4.04 -9.85
N LEU A 164 1.86 4.04 -11.14
CA LEU A 164 0.93 3.11 -11.76
C LEU A 164 1.65 1.94 -12.43
N LEU A 165 2.99 1.98 -12.51
CA LEU A 165 3.85 0.89 -13.02
C LEU A 165 3.99 -0.24 -11.99
N THR A 166 2.88 -0.63 -11.37
CA THR A 166 2.80 -1.70 -10.37
C THR A 166 3.24 -3.05 -10.94
N MET A 167 3.65 -3.93 -10.03
CA MET A 167 4.26 -5.22 -10.35
C MET A 167 3.28 -6.35 -10.01
N ASP A 168 3.31 -7.41 -10.80
CA ASP A 168 2.46 -8.59 -10.58
C ASP A 168 3.18 -9.55 -9.62
N ILE A 169 2.72 -9.61 -8.37
CA ILE A 169 3.32 -10.46 -7.35
C ILE A 169 2.71 -11.86 -7.44
N LYS A 170 3.55 -12.88 -7.64
CA LYS A 170 3.14 -14.30 -7.67
C LYS A 170 3.97 -15.15 -6.71
N LYS A 171 5.27 -14.89 -6.64
CA LYS A 171 6.25 -15.64 -5.85
C LYS A 171 6.72 -14.83 -4.65
N ILE A 172 6.38 -15.29 -3.45
CA ILE A 172 6.65 -14.60 -2.20
C ILE A 172 7.57 -15.44 -1.32
N THR A 173 8.62 -14.83 -0.77
CA THR A 173 9.40 -15.42 0.31
C THR A 173 9.13 -14.72 1.62
N ILE A 174 8.83 -15.49 2.66
CA ILE A 174 8.75 -15.00 4.04
C ILE A 174 10.02 -15.43 4.77
N ALA A 175 10.85 -14.46 5.18
CA ALA A 175 12.11 -14.72 5.86
C ALA A 175 11.92 -14.66 7.37
N GLY A 176 11.82 -15.81 8.03
CA GLY A 176 11.48 -15.95 9.43
C GLY A 176 10.24 -16.80 9.61
N ALA A 177 10.32 -17.84 10.45
CA ALA A 177 9.24 -18.81 10.65
C ALA A 177 8.67 -18.75 12.10
N GLY A 178 8.79 -17.58 12.74
CA GLY A 178 8.11 -17.30 14.01
C GLY A 178 6.61 -17.06 13.80
N THR A 179 5.92 -16.63 14.85
CA THR A 179 4.46 -16.40 14.84
C THR A 179 3.98 -15.55 13.67
N MET A 180 4.60 -14.40 13.43
CA MET A 180 4.23 -13.54 12.31
C MET A 180 4.53 -14.20 10.96
N GLY A 181 5.69 -14.83 10.83
CA GLY A 181 6.16 -15.43 9.59
C GLY A 181 5.29 -16.57 9.08
N TYR A 182 4.99 -17.56 9.93
CA TYR A 182 4.12 -18.66 9.50
C TYR A 182 2.68 -18.21 9.25
N SER A 183 2.18 -17.19 9.96
CA SER A 183 0.85 -16.63 9.73
C SER A 183 0.76 -15.88 8.40
N MET A 184 1.77 -15.08 8.05
CA MET A 184 1.83 -14.46 6.71
C MET A 184 1.92 -15.52 5.62
N ALA A 185 2.75 -16.55 5.80
CA ALA A 185 2.88 -17.63 4.82
C ALA A 185 1.55 -18.38 4.59
N ASP A 186 0.82 -18.69 5.66
CA ASP A 186 -0.52 -19.30 5.57
C ASP A 186 -1.51 -18.40 4.82
N ILE A 187 -1.57 -17.10 5.15
CA ILE A 187 -2.46 -16.13 4.49
C ILE A 187 -2.16 -16.01 3.00
N PHE A 188 -0.89 -15.83 2.62
CA PHE A 188 -0.53 -15.75 1.20
C PHE A 188 -0.81 -17.05 0.45
N ALA A 189 -0.48 -18.22 1.03
CA ALA A 189 -0.73 -19.51 0.37
C ALA A 189 -2.23 -19.80 0.19
N GLN A 190 -3.08 -19.40 1.14
CA GLN A 190 -4.53 -19.50 1.02
C GLN A 190 -5.11 -18.62 -0.10
N ASN A 191 -4.47 -17.48 -0.38
CA ASN A 191 -4.84 -16.57 -1.46
C ASN A 191 -4.17 -16.91 -2.81
N GLY A 192 -3.57 -18.10 -2.95
CA GLY A 192 -3.09 -18.61 -4.24
C GLY A 192 -1.69 -18.18 -4.66
N TYR A 193 -0.91 -17.55 -3.77
CA TYR A 193 0.47 -17.17 -4.06
C TYR A 193 1.42 -18.37 -3.90
N GLU A 194 2.50 -18.41 -4.69
CA GLU A 194 3.60 -19.36 -4.51
C GLU A 194 4.48 -18.88 -3.35
N VAL A 195 4.42 -19.58 -2.21
CA VAL A 195 5.08 -19.13 -0.98
C VAL A 195 6.26 -20.01 -0.63
N THR A 196 7.41 -19.37 -0.35
CA THR A 196 8.56 -19.98 0.31
C THR A 196 8.69 -19.44 1.73
N LEU A 197 8.66 -20.32 2.74
CA LEU A 197 8.94 -19.97 4.13
C LEU A 197 10.37 -20.34 4.46
N TRP A 198 11.20 -19.33 4.71
CA TRP A 198 12.61 -19.51 5.02
C TRP A 198 12.91 -19.33 6.50
N ASN A 199 13.83 -20.13 7.04
CA ASN A 199 14.46 -19.87 8.32
C ASN A 199 15.88 -20.43 8.35
N HIS A 200 16.78 -19.80 9.09
CA HIS A 200 18.14 -20.34 9.27
C HIS A 200 18.18 -21.63 10.12
N ARG A 201 17.06 -22.04 10.77
CA ARG A 201 16.98 -23.26 11.61
C ARG A 201 15.84 -24.17 11.18
N GLN A 202 16.17 -25.40 10.79
CA GLN A 202 15.19 -26.44 10.46
C GLN A 202 14.16 -26.69 11.58
N PRO A 203 14.53 -26.80 12.87
CA PRO A 203 13.54 -27.00 13.94
C PRO A 203 12.48 -25.89 14.04
N THR A 204 12.81 -24.67 13.60
CA THR A 204 11.83 -23.56 13.59
C THR A 204 10.81 -23.76 12.46
N LEU A 205 11.25 -24.25 11.30
CA LEU A 205 10.37 -24.60 10.18
C LEU A 205 9.46 -25.78 10.52
N ASP A 206 10.00 -26.82 11.15
CA ASP A 206 9.23 -28.00 11.56
C ASP A 206 8.09 -27.58 12.52
N LYS A 207 8.40 -26.70 13.49
CA LYS A 207 7.39 -26.12 14.39
C LYS A 207 6.37 -25.27 13.64
N ALA A 208 6.81 -24.40 12.73
CA ALA A 208 5.92 -23.57 11.92
C ALA A 208 4.94 -24.40 11.10
N LYS A 209 5.38 -25.51 10.50
CA LYS A 209 4.54 -26.42 9.72
C LYS A 209 3.37 -26.99 10.54
N THR A 210 3.54 -27.18 11.85
CA THR A 210 2.44 -27.60 12.75
C THR A 210 1.41 -26.51 13.07
N LYS A 211 1.71 -25.25 12.73
CA LYS A 211 0.87 -24.07 13.00
C LYS A 211 0.15 -23.54 11.77
N ILE A 212 0.53 -24.00 10.58
CA ILE A 212 -0.07 -23.64 9.31
C ILE A 212 -1.20 -24.61 9.01
N SER A 213 -2.24 -24.16 8.31
CA SER A 213 -3.32 -25.05 7.87
C SER A 213 -2.78 -26.17 6.96
N PRO A 214 -3.28 -27.43 7.05
CA PRO A 214 -2.79 -28.52 6.22
C PRO A 214 -2.81 -28.21 4.71
N ALA A 215 -3.89 -27.58 4.25
CA ALA A 215 -4.06 -27.20 2.85
C ALA A 215 -3.05 -26.14 2.36
N ALA A 216 -2.66 -25.19 3.21
CA ALA A 216 -1.61 -24.23 2.88
C ALA A 216 -0.21 -24.84 3.00
N ALA A 217 0.02 -25.72 3.98
CA ALA A 217 1.32 -26.34 4.21
C ALA A 217 1.78 -27.21 3.02
N GLU A 218 0.87 -27.80 2.25
CA GLU A 218 1.19 -28.52 1.02
C GLU A 218 1.62 -27.60 -0.14
N LYS A 219 1.24 -26.31 -0.08
CA LYS A 219 1.54 -25.30 -1.10
C LYS A 219 2.75 -24.43 -0.74
N ILE A 220 3.28 -24.57 0.47
CA ILE A 220 4.42 -23.78 0.96
C ILE A 220 5.70 -24.59 0.83
N THR A 221 6.72 -23.99 0.22
CA THR A 221 8.09 -24.53 0.24
C THR A 221 8.79 -24.10 1.53
N PHE A 222 9.20 -25.07 2.36
CA PHE A 222 9.97 -24.80 3.59
C PHE A 222 11.44 -25.07 3.31
N THR A 223 12.32 -24.11 3.60
CA THR A 223 13.76 -24.28 3.32
C THR A 223 14.64 -23.45 4.23
N THR A 224 15.87 -23.93 4.44
CA THR A 224 16.96 -23.20 5.08
C THR A 224 17.94 -22.60 4.07
N SER A 225 17.84 -22.97 2.78
CA SER A 225 18.74 -22.49 1.73
C SER A 225 18.49 -21.01 1.41
N LEU A 226 19.57 -20.26 1.19
CA LEU A 226 19.52 -18.87 0.73
C LEU A 226 19.01 -18.73 -0.71
N ASP A 227 18.94 -19.83 -1.48
CA ASP A 227 18.30 -19.82 -2.81
C ASP A 227 16.82 -19.47 -2.76
N ALA A 228 16.21 -19.51 -1.56
CA ALA A 228 14.86 -19.01 -1.32
C ALA A 228 14.67 -17.58 -1.83
N PHE A 229 15.71 -16.75 -1.82
CA PHE A 229 15.64 -15.32 -2.15
C PHE A 229 15.79 -15.01 -3.64
N ARG A 230 16.08 -16.00 -4.50
CA ARG A 230 16.24 -15.82 -5.95
C ARG A 230 14.93 -16.06 -6.70
N GLY A 231 14.67 -15.33 -7.79
CA GLY A 231 13.50 -15.55 -8.63
C GLY A 231 12.18 -15.22 -7.93
N ARG A 232 12.17 -14.20 -7.06
CA ARG A 232 11.02 -13.81 -6.23
C ARG A 232 10.52 -12.42 -6.60
N ASP A 233 9.22 -12.23 -6.48
CA ASP A 233 8.60 -10.93 -6.73
C ASP A 233 8.57 -10.09 -5.44
N LEU A 234 8.37 -10.76 -4.30
CA LEU A 234 8.35 -10.14 -2.97
C LEU A 234 9.11 -10.99 -1.94
N ILE A 235 9.93 -10.33 -1.12
CA ILE A 235 10.53 -10.90 0.08
C ILE A 235 10.05 -10.10 1.29
N VAL A 236 9.41 -10.76 2.27
CA VAL A 236 8.99 -10.14 3.54
C VAL A 236 9.82 -10.69 4.68
N GLU A 237 10.60 -9.83 5.32
CA GLU A 237 11.45 -10.15 6.45
C GLU A 237 10.68 -10.07 7.77
N SER A 238 10.74 -11.13 8.56
CA SER A 238 10.16 -11.26 9.91
C SER A 238 11.04 -12.11 10.84
N ILE A 239 12.35 -11.87 10.82
CA ILE A 239 13.34 -12.44 11.74
C ILE A 239 13.30 -11.71 13.10
N ALA A 240 14.24 -12.03 13.98
CA ALA A 240 14.34 -11.41 15.31
C ALA A 240 14.38 -9.88 15.24
N GLU A 241 13.67 -9.23 16.17
CA GLU A 241 13.56 -7.76 16.26
C GLU A 241 14.82 -7.17 16.91
N ASN A 242 15.93 -7.23 16.17
CA ASN A 242 17.21 -6.67 16.55
C ASN A 242 17.85 -6.00 15.33
N LEU A 243 18.33 -4.77 15.51
CA LEU A 243 18.84 -3.94 14.42
C LEU A 243 20.04 -4.60 13.72
N ASP A 244 21.05 -5.03 14.47
CA ASP A 244 22.29 -5.59 13.90
C ASP A 244 22.01 -6.88 13.13
N ILE A 245 21.19 -7.78 13.69
CA ILE A 245 20.76 -9.01 13.02
C ILE A 245 20.07 -8.71 11.68
N LYS A 246 19.18 -7.72 11.64
CA LYS A 246 18.48 -7.32 10.40
C LYS A 246 19.42 -6.67 9.39
N LEU A 247 20.30 -5.78 9.83
CA LEU A 247 21.29 -5.15 8.95
C LEU A 247 22.19 -6.21 8.28
N ASP A 248 22.69 -7.18 9.05
CA ASP A 248 23.51 -8.27 8.51
C ASP A 248 22.74 -9.18 7.57
N PHE A 249 21.47 -9.45 7.88
CA PHE A 249 20.57 -10.19 6.99
C PHE A 249 20.39 -9.46 5.65
N TYR A 250 20.10 -8.15 5.66
CA TYR A 250 19.87 -7.39 4.42
C TYR A 250 21.12 -7.29 3.54
N ARG A 251 22.31 -7.11 4.14
CA ARG A 251 23.58 -7.06 3.38
C ARG A 251 23.81 -8.34 2.58
N GLN A 252 23.41 -9.49 3.12
CA GLN A 252 23.57 -10.78 2.46
C GLN A 252 22.42 -11.08 1.50
N MET A 253 21.18 -10.97 1.98
CA MET A 253 19.99 -11.38 1.24
C MET A 253 19.72 -10.48 0.03
N SER A 254 19.90 -9.16 0.16
CA SER A 254 19.55 -8.23 -0.93
C SER A 254 20.42 -8.38 -2.18
N LEU A 255 21.61 -8.99 -2.06
CA LEU A 255 22.49 -9.34 -3.19
C LEU A 255 22.02 -10.59 -3.96
N LEU A 256 21.19 -11.42 -3.34
CA LEU A 256 20.64 -12.63 -3.94
C LEU A 256 19.33 -12.35 -4.68
N ALA A 257 18.58 -11.35 -4.21
CA ALA A 257 17.33 -10.90 -4.78
C ALA A 257 17.53 -10.30 -6.18
N ASP A 258 16.57 -10.52 -7.06
CA ASP A 258 16.61 -9.94 -8.41
C ASP A 258 16.43 -8.41 -8.32
N PRO A 259 16.90 -7.64 -9.33
CA PRO A 259 16.85 -6.17 -9.27
C PRO A 259 15.46 -5.57 -9.08
N GLU A 260 14.43 -6.31 -9.49
CA GLU A 260 13.02 -5.93 -9.42
C GLU A 260 12.30 -6.52 -8.20
N THR A 261 12.89 -7.44 -7.44
CA THR A 261 12.24 -8.01 -6.26
C THR A 261 11.95 -6.93 -5.22
N ILE A 262 10.67 -6.76 -4.83
CA ILE A 262 10.31 -5.89 -3.71
C ILE A 262 10.80 -6.53 -2.41
N ILE A 263 11.44 -5.73 -1.56
CA ILE A 263 11.89 -6.17 -0.24
C ILE A 263 11.09 -5.41 0.81
N ALA A 264 10.44 -6.14 1.72
CA ALA A 264 9.65 -5.58 2.79
C ALA A 264 10.12 -6.08 4.16
N THR A 265 9.96 -5.26 5.19
CA THR A 265 10.22 -5.65 6.58
C THR A 265 8.95 -5.57 7.43
N ASN A 266 8.72 -6.58 8.27
CA ASN A 266 7.67 -6.63 9.27
C ASN A 266 8.12 -6.10 10.64
N THR A 267 9.20 -5.31 10.71
CA THR A 267 9.62 -4.66 11.97
C THR A 267 8.46 -3.88 12.58
N SER A 268 8.35 -3.89 13.91
CA SER A 268 7.31 -3.16 14.63
C SER A 268 7.71 -1.73 14.98
N GLY A 269 8.94 -1.30 14.70
CA GLY A 269 9.33 0.08 14.98
C GLY A 269 10.79 0.46 14.77
N LEU A 270 11.62 -0.43 14.23
CA LEU A 270 12.96 -0.04 13.77
C LEU A 270 12.81 0.87 12.55
N SER A 271 13.66 1.89 12.46
CA SER A 271 13.64 2.84 11.35
C SER A 271 13.83 2.12 10.01
N ILE A 272 12.89 2.31 9.10
CA ILE A 272 12.97 1.76 7.74
C ILE A 272 14.13 2.41 6.98
N ASN A 273 14.37 3.72 7.17
CA ASN A 273 15.52 4.41 6.59
C ASN A 273 16.84 3.78 7.06
N LYS A 274 16.95 3.46 8.35
CA LYS A 274 18.18 2.85 8.87
C LYS A 274 18.42 1.45 8.29
N LEU A 275 17.36 0.66 8.15
CA LEU A 275 17.45 -0.67 7.52
C LEU A 275 17.77 -0.57 6.03
N ALA A 276 17.22 0.43 5.33
CA ALA A 276 17.45 0.66 3.91
C ALA A 276 18.94 0.90 3.56
N GLU A 277 19.75 1.41 4.49
CA GLU A 277 21.19 1.58 4.31
C GLU A 277 21.93 0.26 4.03
N ALA A 278 21.39 -0.87 4.48
CA ALA A 278 21.95 -2.21 4.27
C ALA A 278 21.36 -2.95 3.06
N VAL A 279 20.40 -2.35 2.34
CA VAL A 279 19.69 -2.98 1.22
C VAL A 279 20.26 -2.48 -0.11
N THR A 280 20.63 -3.40 -0.99
CA THR A 280 20.94 -3.06 -2.39
C THR A 280 19.66 -2.67 -3.12
N GLY A 281 19.60 -1.46 -3.67
CA GLY A 281 18.40 -0.88 -4.30
C GLY A 281 17.34 -0.45 -3.28
N PRO A 282 17.63 0.51 -2.39
CA PRO A 282 16.73 0.94 -1.32
C PRO A 282 15.38 1.49 -1.83
N GLU A 283 15.28 1.87 -3.10
CA GLU A 283 14.06 2.35 -3.71
C GLU A 283 12.96 1.28 -3.85
N ARG A 284 13.34 -0.02 -3.83
CA ARG A 284 12.39 -1.16 -3.79
C ARG A 284 12.17 -1.75 -2.39
N PHE A 285 12.65 -1.04 -1.36
CA PHE A 285 12.52 -1.44 0.03
C PHE A 285 11.43 -0.64 0.77
N LEU A 286 10.65 -1.26 1.65
CA LEU A 286 9.68 -0.59 2.51
C LEU A 286 9.37 -1.37 3.80
N GLY A 287 8.68 -0.74 4.74
CA GLY A 287 8.03 -1.44 5.85
C GLY A 287 6.67 -1.98 5.42
N MET A 288 6.37 -3.23 5.76
CA MET A 288 5.06 -3.87 5.63
C MET A 288 4.73 -4.44 7.01
N HIS A 289 4.28 -3.57 7.92
CA HIS A 289 4.07 -3.92 9.33
C HIS A 289 2.69 -4.53 9.53
N TRP A 290 2.68 -5.83 9.86
CA TRP A 290 1.50 -6.61 10.20
C TRP A 290 1.28 -6.61 11.71
N PHE A 291 0.01 -6.72 12.10
CA PHE A 291 -0.38 -6.67 13.50
C PHE A 291 -0.74 -8.06 14.02
N ASN A 292 -0.32 -8.36 15.25
CA ASN A 292 -0.58 -9.65 15.88
C ASN A 292 -1.96 -9.68 16.56
N PRO A 293 -2.79 -10.72 16.35
CA PRO A 293 -2.59 -11.85 15.43
C PRO A 293 -2.90 -11.49 13.96
N PRO A 294 -2.01 -11.82 13.00
CA PRO A 294 -2.17 -11.42 11.60
C PRO A 294 -3.41 -12.00 10.93
N THR A 295 -3.98 -13.08 11.46
CA THR A 295 -5.19 -13.69 10.91
C THR A 295 -6.47 -12.92 11.28
N LEU A 296 -6.46 -12.13 12.36
CA LEU A 296 -7.64 -11.40 12.84
C LEU A 296 -7.52 -9.89 12.68
N ILE A 297 -6.31 -9.34 12.76
CA ILE A 297 -6.13 -7.89 12.59
C ILE A 297 -6.06 -7.57 11.09
N PRO A 298 -6.93 -6.68 10.57
CA PRO A 298 -6.97 -6.40 9.14
C PRO A 298 -5.90 -5.40 8.69
N LEU A 299 -5.40 -4.56 9.58
CA LEU A 299 -4.46 -3.48 9.25
C LEU A 299 -3.09 -4.02 8.82
N ILE A 300 -2.54 -3.39 7.78
CA ILE A 300 -1.11 -3.44 7.43
C ILE A 300 -0.63 -2.00 7.27
N GLU A 301 0.41 -1.59 7.99
CA GLU A 301 1.08 -0.32 7.70
C GLU A 301 2.10 -0.52 6.58
N ILE A 302 2.06 0.34 5.57
CA ILE A 302 3.02 0.37 4.45
C ILE A 302 3.88 1.61 4.64
N ILE A 303 5.11 1.42 5.09
CA ILE A 303 5.99 2.51 5.53
C ILE A 303 7.05 2.78 4.48
N LYS A 304 6.99 3.96 3.86
CA LYS A 304 7.99 4.41 2.89
C LYS A 304 9.28 4.82 3.60
N ASN A 305 10.40 4.37 3.07
CA ASN A 305 11.69 5.01 3.30
C ASN A 305 11.83 6.23 2.37
N ALA A 306 12.85 7.07 2.60
CA ALA A 306 13.06 8.30 1.85
C ALA A 306 13.23 8.13 0.33
N LYS A 307 13.57 6.91 -0.12
CA LYS A 307 13.78 6.54 -1.52
C LYS A 307 12.72 5.59 -2.07
N THR A 308 11.79 5.07 -1.26
CA THR A 308 10.79 4.09 -1.71
C THR A 308 10.00 4.67 -2.89
N ARG A 309 10.04 3.96 -4.01
CA ARG A 309 9.33 4.40 -5.21
C ARG A 309 7.80 4.30 -5.03
N PRO A 310 7.02 5.18 -5.69
CA PRO A 310 5.57 5.14 -5.61
C PRO A 310 4.93 3.81 -6.07
N ASP A 311 5.45 3.18 -7.14
CA ASP A 311 4.97 1.88 -7.65
C ASP A 311 5.15 0.74 -6.63
N VAL A 312 6.22 0.77 -5.85
CA VAL A 312 6.53 -0.25 -4.84
C VAL A 312 5.51 -0.17 -3.70
N ALA A 313 5.30 1.03 -3.15
CA ALA A 313 4.28 1.25 -2.13
C ALA A 313 2.88 0.91 -2.64
N ARG A 314 2.55 1.31 -3.88
CA ARG A 314 1.27 0.99 -4.52
C ARG A 314 1.10 -0.52 -4.71
N THR A 315 2.13 -1.23 -5.17
CA THR A 315 2.09 -2.68 -5.37
C THR A 315 1.79 -3.41 -4.04
N ILE A 316 2.43 -3.01 -2.94
CA ILE A 316 2.18 -3.62 -1.63
C ILE A 316 0.80 -3.23 -1.07
N TYR A 317 0.31 -2.02 -1.39
CA TYR A 317 -1.04 -1.59 -1.04
C TYR A 317 -2.09 -2.45 -1.75
N ASP A 318 -1.99 -2.58 -3.06
CA ASP A 318 -2.92 -3.37 -3.86
C ASP A 318 -2.83 -4.87 -3.51
N LEU A 319 -1.62 -5.40 -3.26
CA LEU A 319 -1.42 -6.76 -2.74
C LEU A 319 -2.13 -6.97 -1.40
N SER A 320 -2.01 -6.02 -0.48
CA SER A 320 -2.66 -6.10 0.84
C SER A 320 -4.19 -6.14 0.70
N LEU A 321 -4.76 -5.32 -0.18
CA LEU A 321 -6.19 -5.39 -0.49
C LEU A 321 -6.60 -6.75 -1.07
N ALA A 322 -5.80 -7.31 -1.99
CA ALA A 322 -6.09 -8.59 -2.64
C ALA A 322 -6.16 -9.76 -1.66
N ILE A 323 -5.41 -9.71 -0.56
CA ILE A 323 -5.46 -10.73 0.52
C ILE A 323 -6.45 -10.38 1.65
N GLY A 324 -7.39 -9.47 1.40
CA GLY A 324 -8.44 -9.07 2.34
C GLY A 324 -7.98 -8.16 3.48
N LYS A 325 -6.78 -7.59 3.40
CA LYS A 325 -6.25 -6.65 4.40
C LYS A 325 -6.69 -5.22 4.11
N LYS A 326 -6.52 -4.36 5.10
CA LYS A 326 -6.85 -2.93 5.06
C LYS A 326 -5.56 -2.12 5.22
N PRO A 327 -4.82 -1.88 4.13
CA PRO A 327 -3.54 -1.19 4.20
C PRO A 327 -3.69 0.29 4.55
N ALA A 328 -2.74 0.82 5.32
CA ALA A 328 -2.57 2.25 5.56
C ALA A 328 -1.18 2.67 5.09
N LEU A 329 -1.10 3.69 4.23
CA LEU A 329 0.16 4.22 3.73
C LEU A 329 0.75 5.20 4.74
N VAL A 330 1.98 4.93 5.19
CA VAL A 330 2.77 5.80 6.06
C VAL A 330 3.86 6.45 5.20
N GLU A 331 3.60 7.70 4.81
CA GLU A 331 4.43 8.43 3.83
C GLU A 331 5.87 8.68 4.28
N LYS A 332 6.10 8.72 5.59
CA LYS A 332 7.41 9.02 6.18
C LYS A 332 7.75 8.03 7.29
N ASP A 333 8.94 7.46 7.21
CA ASP A 333 9.54 6.71 8.31
C ASP A 333 9.74 7.61 9.54
N VAL A 334 9.01 7.30 10.60
CA VAL A 334 9.12 7.92 11.92
C VAL A 334 9.22 6.80 12.96
N PRO A 335 9.94 7.02 14.09
CA PRO A 335 10.02 6.02 15.15
C PRO A 335 8.63 5.59 15.63
N GLY A 336 8.35 4.28 15.53
CA GLY A 336 7.07 3.68 15.89
C GLY A 336 5.94 3.85 14.84
N PHE A 337 6.24 4.36 13.65
CA PHE A 337 5.27 4.53 12.55
C PHE A 337 4.01 5.30 12.99
N ALA A 338 2.84 5.03 12.42
CA ALA A 338 1.62 5.70 12.86
C ALA A 338 1.00 4.99 14.06
N ALA A 339 0.81 3.66 13.96
CA ALA A 339 0.05 2.89 14.93
C ALA A 339 0.70 2.87 16.32
N ASN A 340 2.01 2.57 16.42
CA ASN A 340 2.64 2.49 17.74
C ASN A 340 2.81 3.86 18.41
N ARG A 341 2.92 4.95 17.61
CA ARG A 341 2.91 6.31 18.16
C ARG A 341 1.56 6.66 18.79
N ILE A 342 0.46 6.40 18.08
CA ILE A 342 -0.90 6.62 18.62
C ILE A 342 -1.12 5.71 19.84
N GLN A 343 -0.73 4.44 19.76
CA GLN A 343 -0.88 3.48 20.85
C GLN A 343 -0.13 3.92 22.10
N LEU A 344 1.12 4.39 21.99
CA LEU A 344 1.89 4.84 23.14
C LEU A 344 1.42 6.18 23.70
N ALA A 345 0.88 7.08 22.87
CA ALA A 345 0.26 8.31 23.37
C ALA A 345 -0.97 8.00 24.24
N VAL A 346 -1.85 7.10 23.78
CA VAL A 346 -3.01 6.65 24.57
C VAL A 346 -2.56 5.90 25.82
N LEU A 347 -1.57 5.02 25.71
CA LEU A 347 -1.06 4.27 26.86
C LEU A 347 -0.42 5.18 27.92
N ARG A 348 0.31 6.22 27.49
CA ARG A 348 0.93 7.21 28.39
C ARG A 348 -0.13 7.85 29.27
N GLU A 349 -1.18 8.40 28.66
CA GLU A 349 -2.27 9.05 29.39
C GLU A 349 -3.02 8.07 30.30
N ALA A 350 -3.36 6.88 29.78
CA ALA A 350 -4.04 5.86 30.58
C ALA A 350 -3.24 5.45 31.83
N LEU A 351 -1.92 5.30 31.71
CA LEU A 351 -1.06 4.95 32.84
C LEU A 351 -0.84 6.11 33.81
N ALA A 352 -0.84 7.36 33.35
CA ALA A 352 -0.77 8.52 34.21
C ALA A 352 -2.04 8.63 35.08
N LEU A 353 -3.22 8.51 34.49
CA LEU A 353 -4.49 8.53 35.22
C LEU A 353 -4.59 7.40 36.27
N VAL A 354 -4.05 6.22 35.97
CA VAL A 354 -3.99 5.10 36.92
C VAL A 354 -2.95 5.37 38.02
N ARG A 355 -1.78 5.90 37.68
CA ARG A 355 -0.73 6.27 38.65
C ARG A 355 -1.26 7.26 39.67
N ASP A 356 -2.02 8.25 39.20
CA ASP A 356 -2.51 9.36 40.02
C ASP A 356 -3.81 9.02 40.76
N GLY A 357 -4.31 7.79 40.61
CA GLY A 357 -5.49 7.29 41.31
C GLY A 357 -6.82 7.89 40.79
N VAL A 358 -6.81 8.55 39.63
CA VAL A 358 -8.02 9.09 38.99
C VAL A 358 -8.95 7.96 38.55
N VAL A 359 -8.38 6.84 38.09
CA VAL A 359 -9.12 5.67 37.65
C VAL A 359 -8.36 4.39 37.97
N SER A 360 -9.08 3.28 38.20
CA SER A 360 -8.43 1.97 38.33
C SER A 360 -7.93 1.45 36.98
N VAL A 361 -7.10 0.40 36.99
CA VAL A 361 -6.66 -0.31 35.79
C VAL A 361 -7.86 -0.78 34.95
N GLU A 362 -8.85 -1.41 35.60
CA GLU A 362 -10.08 -1.87 34.97
C GLU A 362 -10.92 -0.71 34.43
N GLY A 363 -10.95 0.41 35.15
CA GLY A 363 -11.68 1.60 34.75
C GLY A 363 -11.07 2.28 33.52
N ALA A 364 -9.74 2.41 33.45
CA ALA A 364 -9.05 2.93 32.26
C ALA A 364 -9.34 2.06 31.03
N ASP A 365 -9.26 0.73 31.21
CA ASP A 365 -9.63 -0.23 30.17
C ASP A 365 -11.11 -0.14 29.79
N ALA A 366 -12.02 0.14 30.73
CA ALA A 366 -13.46 0.29 30.47
C ALA A 366 -13.76 1.55 29.65
N VAL A 367 -13.09 2.68 29.92
CA VAL A 367 -13.20 3.91 29.13
C VAL A 367 -12.81 3.65 27.67
N MET A 368 -11.74 2.89 27.45
CA MET A 368 -11.33 2.50 26.11
C MET A 368 -12.30 1.48 25.48
N LYS A 369 -12.63 0.38 26.16
CA LYS A 369 -13.43 -0.72 25.58
C LYS A 369 -14.87 -0.34 25.30
N TYR A 370 -15.49 0.48 26.14
CA TYR A 370 -16.91 0.81 26.06
C TYR A 370 -17.17 2.23 25.55
N GLY A 371 -16.12 3.07 25.48
CA GLY A 371 -16.20 4.46 25.02
C GLY A 371 -15.37 4.70 23.76
N LEU A 372 -14.09 5.04 23.94
CA LEU A 372 -13.23 5.54 22.86
C LEU A 372 -12.95 4.48 21.79
N GLY A 373 -12.42 3.32 22.19
CA GLY A 373 -12.12 2.22 21.29
C GLY A 373 -13.35 1.63 20.60
N PHE A 374 -14.52 1.61 21.26
CA PHE A 374 -15.77 1.18 20.63
C PHE A 374 -16.19 2.14 19.51
N ARG A 375 -16.11 3.45 19.74
CA ARG A 375 -16.37 4.47 18.71
C ARG A 375 -15.32 4.40 17.60
N TRP A 376 -14.05 4.30 17.97
CA TRP A 376 -12.92 4.27 17.03
C TRP A 376 -12.85 3.02 16.16
N ALA A 377 -13.51 1.93 16.55
CA ALA A 377 -13.68 0.77 15.68
C ALA A 377 -14.61 1.09 14.48
N CYS A 378 -15.55 2.03 14.63
CA CYS A 378 -16.51 2.41 13.60
C CYS A 378 -16.10 3.68 12.83
N LEU A 379 -15.55 4.67 13.54
CA LEU A 379 -15.13 5.97 13.01
C LEU A 379 -13.76 6.32 13.61
N GLY A 380 -12.73 6.44 12.80
CA GLY A 380 -11.39 6.80 13.27
C GLY A 380 -11.36 8.12 14.06
N PRO A 381 -10.24 8.46 14.73
CA PRO A 381 -10.19 9.64 15.59
C PRO A 381 -10.50 10.94 14.85
N LEU A 382 -10.09 11.09 13.58
CA LEU A 382 -10.39 12.28 12.78
C LEU A 382 -11.87 12.34 12.36
N GLU A 383 -12.44 11.22 11.91
CA GLU A 383 -13.88 11.14 11.61
C GLU A 383 -14.71 11.43 12.87
N THR A 384 -14.29 10.93 14.02
CA THR A 384 -14.96 11.22 15.30
C THR A 384 -14.99 12.71 15.61
N VAL A 385 -13.91 13.45 15.29
CA VAL A 385 -13.86 14.91 15.46
C VAL A 385 -14.82 15.61 14.49
N ASP A 386 -14.84 15.21 13.22
CA ASP A 386 -15.77 15.77 12.24
C ASP A 386 -17.24 15.57 12.66
N PHE A 387 -17.58 14.37 13.14
CA PHE A 387 -18.93 14.07 13.64
C PHE A 387 -19.29 14.82 14.93
N GLY A 388 -18.31 15.14 15.77
CA GLY A 388 -18.54 15.86 17.02
C GLY A 388 -18.45 17.38 16.92
N GLY A 389 -18.01 17.92 15.78
CA GLY A 389 -17.81 19.35 15.55
C GLY A 389 -16.37 19.79 15.85
N LEU A 390 -15.66 20.26 14.82
CA LEU A 390 -14.28 20.73 14.92
C LEU A 390 -14.12 21.91 15.90
N ASP A 391 -15.12 22.79 15.99
CA ASP A 391 -15.21 23.91 16.92
C ASP A 391 -15.30 23.45 18.39
N VAL A 392 -16.13 22.43 18.66
CA VAL A 392 -16.25 21.83 20.00
C VAL A 392 -14.92 21.20 20.42
N PHE A 393 -14.30 20.41 19.54
CA PHE A 393 -12.99 19.81 19.82
C PHE A 393 -11.89 20.87 19.98
N TYR A 394 -11.93 21.96 19.21
CA TYR A 394 -11.00 23.07 19.36
C TYR A 394 -11.11 23.68 20.77
N HIS A 395 -12.31 24.06 21.19
CA HIS A 395 -12.53 24.68 22.51
C HIS A 395 -12.20 23.75 23.68
N ILE A 396 -12.47 22.45 23.56
CA ILE A 396 -12.03 21.46 24.56
C ILE A 396 -10.51 21.38 24.60
N SER A 397 -9.86 21.38 23.43
CA SER A 397 -8.41 21.30 23.34
C SER A 397 -7.70 22.52 23.94
N GLU A 398 -8.32 23.71 23.93
CA GLU A 398 -7.74 24.92 24.51
C GLU A 398 -7.40 24.77 25.99
N TYR A 399 -8.24 24.09 26.77
CA TYR A 399 -8.00 23.90 28.20
C TYR A 399 -7.45 22.51 28.54
N LEU A 400 -7.74 21.47 27.75
CA LEU A 400 -7.36 20.10 28.09
C LEU A 400 -5.96 19.74 27.58
N MET A 401 -5.55 20.17 26.39
CA MET A 401 -4.23 19.81 25.83
C MET A 401 -3.06 20.24 26.73
N PRO A 402 -3.07 21.42 27.39
CA PRO A 402 -2.02 21.80 28.33
C PRO A 402 -1.93 20.95 29.61
N ASP A 403 -2.98 20.19 29.94
CA ASP A 403 -3.10 19.40 31.18
C ASP A 403 -2.79 17.90 30.97
N LEU A 404 -2.70 17.44 29.71
CA LEU A 404 -2.39 16.05 29.38
C LEU A 404 -0.97 15.65 29.81
N GLU A 405 -0.77 14.37 30.12
CA GLU A 405 0.55 13.83 30.40
C GLU A 405 1.43 13.94 29.13
N ASP A 406 2.62 14.53 29.28
CA ASP A 406 3.55 14.81 28.18
C ASP A 406 4.94 14.18 28.35
N SER A 407 5.16 13.37 29.40
CA SER A 407 6.45 12.72 29.63
C SER A 407 6.91 11.86 28.44
N HIS A 408 8.23 11.93 28.18
CA HIS A 408 8.93 11.12 27.18
C HIS A 408 9.68 9.93 27.80
N ALA A 409 9.57 9.72 29.12
CA ALA A 409 10.12 8.57 29.80
C ALA A 409 9.21 7.34 29.65
N VAL A 410 9.74 6.14 29.91
CA VAL A 410 8.91 4.93 30.06
C VAL A 410 7.96 5.15 31.24
N PRO A 411 6.63 4.97 31.08
CA PRO A 411 5.69 5.16 32.17
C PRO A 411 6.04 4.32 33.41
N GLU A 412 5.99 4.92 34.59
CA GLU A 412 6.49 4.33 35.84
C GLU A 412 5.83 2.98 36.15
N LEU A 413 4.52 2.87 35.98
CA LEU A 413 3.78 1.63 36.21
C LEU A 413 4.23 0.51 35.27
N LEU A 414 4.54 0.83 34.01
CA LEU A 414 5.07 -0.14 33.05
C LEU A 414 6.49 -0.57 33.43
N ALA A 415 7.34 0.37 33.86
CA ALA A 415 8.69 0.08 34.33
C ALA A 415 8.68 -0.85 35.56
N LYS A 416 7.79 -0.61 36.53
CA LYS A 416 7.62 -1.48 37.71
C LYS A 416 7.23 -2.92 37.32
N LYS A 417 6.28 -3.08 36.40
CA LYS A 417 5.87 -4.41 35.90
C LYS A 417 7.01 -5.12 35.18
N PHE A 418 7.77 -4.40 34.37
CA PHE A 418 8.94 -4.95 33.69
C PHE A 418 10.02 -5.43 34.68
N GLN A 419 10.38 -4.60 35.65
CA GLN A 419 11.39 -4.94 36.67
C GLN A 419 10.98 -6.13 37.55
N ALA A 420 9.68 -6.30 37.80
CA ALA A 420 9.13 -7.44 38.53
C ALA A 420 9.03 -8.74 37.70
N GLY A 421 9.37 -8.72 36.41
CA GLY A 421 9.20 -9.86 35.51
C GLY A 421 7.73 -10.17 35.17
N GLU A 422 6.81 -9.23 35.41
CA GLU A 422 5.37 -9.37 35.21
C GLU A 422 4.98 -8.92 33.78
N TYR A 423 5.37 -9.71 32.78
CA TYR A 423 5.22 -9.36 31.36
C TYR A 423 3.84 -9.72 30.75
N GLY A 424 2.81 -9.93 31.56
CA GLY A 424 1.47 -10.27 31.13
C GLY A 424 1.27 -11.77 30.90
N VAL A 425 0.50 -12.11 29.85
CA VAL A 425 0.05 -13.49 29.56
C VAL A 425 1.20 -14.50 29.53
N LYS A 426 2.35 -14.13 28.95
CA LYS A 426 3.50 -15.04 28.80
C LYS A 426 4.17 -15.44 30.13
N THR A 427 3.98 -14.65 31.18
CA THR A 427 4.50 -14.91 32.54
C THR A 427 3.37 -15.18 33.53
N GLY A 428 2.13 -15.32 33.05
CA GLY A 428 0.95 -15.54 33.90
C GLY A 428 0.53 -14.33 34.74
N LYS A 429 1.19 -13.17 34.62
CA LYS A 429 0.87 -11.97 35.42
C LYS A 429 1.41 -10.70 34.77
N GLY A 430 0.61 -9.64 34.80
CA GLY A 430 0.97 -8.27 34.39
C GLY A 430 0.13 -7.26 35.16
N PHE A 431 -0.58 -6.37 34.47
CA PHE A 431 -1.63 -5.55 35.08
C PHE A 431 -2.80 -6.40 35.59
N TYR A 432 -3.05 -7.55 34.95
CA TYR A 432 -4.03 -8.54 35.35
C TYR A 432 -3.38 -9.89 35.69
N ASP A 433 -4.14 -10.75 36.36
CA ASP A 433 -3.75 -12.13 36.65
C ASP A 433 -4.13 -13.06 35.48
N TYR A 434 -3.14 -13.81 35.00
CA TYR A 434 -3.26 -14.79 33.91
C TYR A 434 -2.77 -16.18 34.34
N ALA A 435 -2.65 -16.45 35.64
CA ALA A 435 -2.18 -17.73 36.14
C ALA A 435 -3.10 -18.90 35.75
N GLY A 436 -2.52 -20.09 35.62
CA GLY A 436 -3.25 -21.31 35.23
C GLY A 436 -3.89 -21.20 33.85
N ASP A 437 -5.16 -21.61 33.73
CA ASP A 437 -5.90 -21.59 32.47
C ASP A 437 -6.35 -20.18 32.03
N LYS A 438 -6.26 -19.17 32.89
CA LYS A 438 -6.76 -17.80 32.61
C LYS A 438 -6.10 -17.18 31.38
N ALA A 439 -4.82 -17.44 31.15
CA ALA A 439 -4.11 -17.01 29.94
C ALA A 439 -4.77 -17.53 28.66
N ARG A 440 -5.11 -18.82 28.64
CA ARG A 440 -5.72 -19.50 27.49
C ARG A 440 -7.15 -19.02 27.27
N GLU A 441 -7.93 -18.91 28.33
CA GLU A 441 -9.31 -18.41 28.30
C GLU A 441 -9.37 -16.96 27.81
N ALA A 442 -8.51 -16.08 28.34
CA ALA A 442 -8.44 -14.68 27.92
C ALA A 442 -8.05 -14.53 26.45
N THR A 443 -7.10 -15.34 25.98
CA THR A 443 -6.67 -15.38 24.56
C THR A 443 -7.82 -15.80 23.66
N ALA A 444 -8.50 -16.91 23.98
CA ALA A 444 -9.64 -17.40 23.20
C ALA A 444 -10.83 -16.41 23.20
N ALA A 445 -11.12 -15.78 24.34
CA ALA A 445 -12.16 -14.78 24.45
C ALA A 445 -11.85 -13.52 23.64
N ARG A 446 -10.59 -13.05 23.65
CA ARG A 446 -10.13 -11.95 22.79
C ARG A 446 -10.30 -12.29 21.32
N ASP A 447 -9.84 -13.46 20.89
CA ASP A 447 -9.87 -13.85 19.48
C ASP A 447 -11.31 -13.95 18.95
N LYS A 448 -12.21 -14.52 19.75
CA LYS A 448 -13.66 -14.54 19.44
C LYS A 448 -14.25 -13.13 19.29
N LYS A 449 -13.86 -12.20 20.16
CA LYS A 449 -14.32 -10.79 20.09
C LYS A 449 -13.78 -10.08 18.86
N LEU A 450 -12.49 -10.25 18.56
CA LEU A 450 -11.87 -9.66 17.36
C LEU A 450 -12.56 -10.16 16.09
N GLN A 451 -12.83 -11.47 15.99
CA GLN A 451 -13.57 -12.02 14.86
C GLN A 451 -14.98 -11.43 14.76
N ALA A 452 -15.73 -11.36 15.87
CA ALA A 452 -17.07 -10.81 15.87
C ALA A 452 -17.10 -9.32 15.45
N VAL A 453 -16.11 -8.53 15.86
CA VAL A 453 -15.97 -7.13 15.42
C VAL A 453 -15.62 -7.06 13.94
N TYR A 454 -14.69 -7.91 13.47
CA TYR A 454 -14.36 -7.98 12.05
C TYR A 454 -15.59 -8.32 11.20
N ASP A 455 -16.35 -9.34 11.58
CA ASP A 455 -17.55 -9.77 10.86
C ASP A 455 -18.63 -8.68 10.86
N ALA A 456 -18.79 -7.97 11.98
CA ALA A 456 -19.78 -6.89 12.09
C ALA A 456 -19.45 -5.67 11.21
N LEU A 457 -18.17 -5.34 11.05
CA LEU A 457 -17.73 -4.14 10.31
C LEU A 457 -17.39 -4.42 8.85
N TYR A 458 -16.87 -5.60 8.54
CA TYR A 458 -16.27 -5.94 7.25
C TYR A 458 -16.77 -7.26 6.66
N GLY A 459 -17.57 -8.04 7.40
CA GLY A 459 -18.19 -9.24 6.85
C GLY A 459 -19.14 -8.88 5.71
N GLU A 460 -19.17 -9.71 4.67
CA GLU A 460 -20.16 -9.56 3.60
C GLU A 460 -21.57 -9.69 4.20
N LYS A 461 -22.42 -8.68 3.98
CA LYS A 461 -23.86 -8.83 4.21
C LYS A 461 -24.36 -9.86 3.21
N LYS A 462 -24.59 -11.09 3.69
CA LYS A 462 -25.34 -12.10 2.95
C LYS A 462 -26.74 -11.62 2.58
#